data_AF-A0A2N9MWI5-F1
#
_entry.id   AF-A0A2N9MWI5-F1
#
_cell.length_a   1.000
_cell.length_b   1.000
_cell.length_c   1.000
_cell.angle_alpha   90.00
_cell.angle_beta   90.00
_cell.angle_gamma   90.00
#
_symmetry.space_group_name_H-M   'P 1'
#
loop_
_entity.id
_entity.type
_entity.pdbx_description
1 polymer ?
#
loop_
_entity_poly.entity_id
_entity_poly.type
_entity_poly.pdbx_seq_one_letter_code
_entity_poly.pdbx_strand_id
1 'polypeptide(L)'
;MAQSLIAMGRQGGWLPIYPAWNSYTQEMIGDHAAVTIADAYLKGIRGFDAAEAYRLMRQNAMETPAHEWYVDGRGRRALDSYLRYGFVPLEDPVRDAFHRGEQVSRTLEYAYDDFVLSRMAGALGKSGDEKMFLARAANYRNVIDPAVGFARGRHADGSWATPFDPAGKYPYITEGLPFQYTFFVPQDVEGLIRLVGGREAFIDKLDRLFAGKYYDHGNEPSHHIAYLYDYAGAPWKTQQRVRQVMEEQYLDQAAGIAGNDDCGQMSAWYVISALGFYSVAPGTPVYQIGTPLFDEAVIHNPGGRTFTIEAPGAAAGRRYIQSARLNGKPFTRTWISHQEIVQGGELVLVMGVEPNRNWGARPTDAPPSLTAAQ
;
A
#
# COMPACT_ATOMS: atom_id res chain seq x y z
N MET A 1 -0.30 19.48 7.17
CA MET A 1 0.21 18.15 7.60
C MET A 1 1.71 17.98 7.32
N ALA A 2 2.18 17.93 6.07
CA ALA A 2 3.62 17.76 5.78
C ALA A 2 4.52 18.78 6.50
N GLN A 3 4.15 20.07 6.50
CA GLN A 3 4.85 21.09 7.27
C GLN A 3 4.93 20.78 8.78
N SER A 4 3.86 20.21 9.36
CA SER A 4 3.79 19.84 10.77
C SER A 4 4.71 18.65 11.09
N LEU A 5 4.74 17.63 10.22
CA LEU A 5 5.66 16.49 10.35
C LEU A 5 7.12 16.95 10.30
N ILE A 6 7.45 17.84 9.36
CA ILE A 6 8.79 18.43 9.24
C ILE A 6 9.12 19.31 10.46
N ALA A 7 8.17 20.10 10.95
CA ALA A 7 8.37 20.92 12.14
C ALA A 7 8.63 20.07 13.38
N MET A 8 7.88 18.98 13.56
CA MET A 8 8.12 18.01 14.63
C MET A 8 9.51 17.38 14.48
N GLY A 9 9.91 17.00 13.26
CA GLY A 9 11.25 16.47 13.00
C GLY A 9 12.39 17.46 13.28
N ARG A 10 12.18 18.75 13.03
CA ARG A 10 13.15 19.80 13.41
C ARG A 10 13.28 19.96 14.93
N GLN A 11 12.15 19.93 15.63
CA GLN A 11 12.11 20.17 17.07
C GLN A 11 12.55 18.96 17.88
N GLY A 12 12.12 17.75 17.48
CA GLY A 12 12.42 16.49 18.14
C GLY A 12 13.56 15.69 17.50
N GLY A 13 14.23 16.25 16.48
CA GLY A 13 15.42 15.69 15.83
C GLY A 13 15.19 14.54 14.84
N TRP A 14 13.98 13.96 14.78
CA TRP A 14 13.63 12.80 13.95
C TRP A 14 12.21 12.92 13.40
N LEU A 15 11.96 12.42 12.18
CA LEU A 15 10.60 12.32 11.68
C LEU A 15 9.81 11.30 12.53
N PRO A 16 8.58 11.60 12.98
CA PRO A 16 7.82 10.70 13.84
C PRO A 16 7.35 9.44 13.09
N ILE A 17 7.16 8.35 13.83
CA ILE A 17 6.54 7.12 13.34
C ILE A 17 5.01 7.22 13.53
N TYR A 18 4.56 7.30 14.78
CA TYR A 18 3.15 7.53 15.13
C TYR A 18 3.05 8.66 16.16
N PRO A 19 2.92 9.93 15.71
CA PRO A 19 2.82 11.05 16.64
C PRO A 19 1.43 11.13 17.26
N ALA A 20 1.36 11.19 18.58
CA ALA A 20 0.13 11.43 19.35
C ALA A 20 0.44 12.42 20.48
N TRP A 21 -0.50 13.28 20.90
CA TRP A 21 -0.21 14.15 22.04
C TRP A 21 0.57 15.44 21.74
N ASN A 22 1.42 15.48 20.70
CA ASN A 22 2.68 16.23 20.59
C ASN A 22 3.95 15.40 20.96
N SER A 23 3.78 14.11 21.23
CA SER A 23 4.82 13.17 21.59
C SER A 23 5.12 12.19 20.47
N TYR A 24 6.31 11.61 20.53
CA TYR A 24 6.63 10.39 19.81
C TYR A 24 6.00 9.23 20.59
N THR A 25 5.58 8.18 19.87
CA THR A 25 5.12 6.93 20.48
C THR A 25 5.88 5.76 19.87
N GLN A 26 5.72 4.59 20.49
CA GLN A 26 6.32 3.33 20.02
C GLN A 26 5.39 2.54 19.09
N GLU A 27 4.27 3.14 18.71
CA GLU A 27 3.29 2.61 17.77
C GLU A 27 3.60 3.16 16.36
N MET A 28 3.08 2.60 15.29
CA MET A 28 3.11 1.16 15.04
C MET A 28 4.45 0.80 14.39
N ILE A 29 4.46 0.16 13.22
CA ILE A 29 5.68 -0.21 12.50
C ILE A 29 5.88 0.64 11.22
N GLY A 30 6.98 0.39 10.49
CA GLY A 30 7.35 1.20 9.33
C GLY A 30 7.92 2.57 9.69
N ASP A 31 8.11 3.43 8.69
CA ASP A 31 8.36 4.86 8.84
C ASP A 31 7.55 5.71 7.86
N HIS A 32 6.26 5.38 7.79
CA HIS A 32 5.26 5.87 6.81
C HIS A 32 5.01 7.38 6.78
N ALA A 33 5.52 8.16 7.75
CA ALA A 33 5.52 9.62 7.63
C ALA A 33 6.28 10.06 6.36
N ALA A 34 7.32 9.31 5.96
CA ALA A 34 8.01 9.49 4.69
C ALA A 34 7.07 9.30 3.49
N VAL A 35 6.18 8.30 3.56
CA VAL A 35 5.20 8.00 2.51
C VAL A 35 4.23 9.16 2.31
N THR A 36 3.65 9.71 3.39
CA THR A 36 2.75 10.87 3.31
C THR A 36 3.42 12.08 2.66
N ILE A 37 4.65 12.39 3.06
CA ILE A 37 5.39 13.56 2.56
C ILE A 37 5.76 13.38 1.08
N ALA A 38 6.31 12.22 0.72
CA ALA A 38 6.73 11.94 -0.65
C ALA A 38 5.55 11.86 -1.61
N ASP A 39 4.45 11.21 -1.23
CA ASP A 39 3.24 11.12 -2.05
C ASP A 39 2.68 12.52 -2.35
N ALA A 40 2.62 13.40 -1.35
CA ALA A 40 2.24 14.80 -1.54
C ALA A 40 3.18 15.51 -2.54
N TYR A 41 4.51 15.38 -2.36
CA TYR A 41 5.50 16.01 -3.25
C TYR A 41 5.38 15.54 -4.70
N LEU A 42 5.20 14.24 -4.90
CA LEU A 42 5.10 13.57 -6.21
C LEU A 42 3.77 13.88 -6.90
N LYS A 43 2.71 14.17 -6.15
CA LYS A 43 1.43 14.69 -6.65
C LYS A 43 1.43 16.22 -6.88
N GLY A 44 2.55 16.90 -6.62
CA GLY A 44 2.71 18.34 -6.88
C GLY A 44 2.33 19.25 -5.71
N ILE A 45 1.98 18.68 -4.55
CA ILE A 45 1.73 19.43 -3.32
C ILE A 45 3.08 19.69 -2.66
N ARG A 46 3.71 20.83 -2.99
CA ARG A 46 5.12 21.13 -2.64
C ARG A 46 5.29 22.35 -1.72
N GLY A 47 4.24 22.78 -1.03
CA GLY A 47 4.24 23.95 -0.15
C GLY A 47 5.03 23.78 1.16
N PHE A 48 6.10 23.01 1.18
CA PHE A 48 6.92 22.72 2.35
C PHE A 48 8.40 22.61 1.97
N ASP A 49 9.28 22.62 2.97
CA ASP A 49 10.72 22.50 2.78
C ASP A 49 11.10 21.06 2.39
N ALA A 50 11.16 20.80 1.09
CA ALA A 50 11.44 19.47 0.54
C ALA A 50 12.88 19.01 0.82
N ALA A 51 13.83 19.93 0.95
CA ALA A 51 15.21 19.59 1.25
C ALA A 51 15.34 19.09 2.69
N GLU A 52 14.73 19.79 3.64
CA GLU A 52 14.70 19.35 5.03
C GLU A 52 13.87 18.09 5.22
N ALA A 53 12.70 18.01 4.57
CA ALA A 53 11.89 16.80 4.57
C ALA A 53 12.72 15.57 4.18
N TYR A 54 13.45 15.68 3.06
CA TYR A 54 14.30 14.60 2.60
C TYR A 54 15.44 14.29 3.56
N ARG A 55 16.07 15.30 4.17
CA ARG A 55 17.12 15.10 5.17
C ARG A 55 16.61 14.23 6.34
N LEU A 56 15.43 14.56 6.87
CA LEU A 56 14.79 13.82 7.97
C LEU A 56 14.36 12.41 7.55
N MET A 57 13.76 12.23 6.37
CA MET A 57 13.38 10.92 5.85
C MET A 57 14.60 10.01 5.67
N ARG A 58 15.68 10.55 5.09
CA ARG A 58 16.94 9.82 4.90
C ARG A 58 17.58 9.44 6.24
N GLN A 59 17.49 10.32 7.24
CA GLN A 59 17.97 10.05 8.60
C GLN A 59 17.25 8.85 9.21
N ASN A 60 15.91 8.79 9.15
CA ASN A 60 15.13 7.63 9.62
C ASN A 60 15.59 6.30 8.98
N ALA A 61 15.91 6.31 7.68
CA ALA A 61 16.27 5.12 6.92
C ALA A 61 17.77 4.72 6.98
N MET A 62 18.62 5.54 7.61
CA MET A 62 20.09 5.37 7.55
C MET A 62 20.79 5.50 8.90
N GLU A 63 20.14 6.07 9.91
CA GLU A 63 20.76 6.36 11.20
C GLU A 63 19.93 5.78 12.35
N THR A 64 20.62 5.36 13.41
CA THR A 64 20.02 4.91 14.66
C THR A 64 20.14 6.02 15.71
N PRO A 65 19.05 6.45 16.37
CA PRO A 65 19.12 7.45 17.43
C PRO A 65 19.89 6.96 18.67
N ALA A 66 20.26 7.89 19.54
CA ALA A 66 20.70 7.56 20.89
C ALA A 66 19.62 6.73 21.62
N HIS A 67 20.04 5.83 22.51
CA HIS A 67 19.15 4.85 23.13
C HIS A 67 17.91 5.47 23.80
N GLU A 68 18.07 6.56 24.53
CA GLU A 68 16.97 7.31 25.16
C GLU A 68 15.91 7.77 24.16
N TRP A 69 16.32 8.22 22.97
CA TRP A 69 15.41 8.68 21.92
C TRP A 69 14.81 7.52 21.14
N TYR A 70 15.58 6.44 20.98
CA TYR A 70 15.09 5.19 20.40
C TYR A 70 13.95 4.66 21.28
N VAL A 71 14.15 4.47 22.58
CA VAL A 71 13.09 3.99 23.49
C VAL A 71 11.85 4.89 23.45
N ASP A 72 12.01 6.19 23.23
CA ASP A 72 10.90 7.15 23.14
C ASP A 72 10.15 7.18 21.78
N GLY A 73 10.48 6.30 20.82
CA GLY A 73 9.71 6.23 19.55
C GLY A 73 10.40 6.77 18.30
N ARG A 74 11.68 7.14 18.37
CA ARG A 74 12.38 7.75 17.23
C ARG A 74 13.18 6.75 16.43
N GLY A 75 13.25 7.01 15.12
CA GLY A 75 14.04 6.25 14.17
C GLY A 75 13.42 4.90 13.84
N ARG A 76 13.93 4.31 12.75
CA ARG A 76 13.49 3.00 12.28
C ARG A 76 13.94 1.91 13.26
N ARG A 77 13.04 1.00 13.61
CA ARG A 77 13.34 -0.11 14.53
C ARG A 77 14.18 -1.20 13.87
N ALA A 78 15.15 -1.75 14.60
CA ALA A 78 16.05 -2.82 14.11
C ALA A 78 16.77 -2.46 12.80
N LEU A 79 17.10 -1.17 12.61
CA LEU A 79 17.73 -0.68 11.39
C LEU A 79 19.07 -1.37 11.11
N ASP A 80 19.93 -1.53 12.12
CA ASP A 80 21.25 -2.13 11.93
C ASP A 80 21.17 -3.55 11.34
N SER A 81 20.21 -4.36 11.81
CA SER A 81 19.94 -5.69 11.25
C SER A 81 19.39 -5.60 9.83
N TYR A 82 18.42 -4.73 9.58
CA TYR A 82 17.87 -4.52 8.23
C TYR A 82 18.96 -4.11 7.22
N LEU A 83 19.87 -3.20 7.61
CA LEU A 83 20.99 -2.76 6.78
C LEU A 83 22.01 -3.87 6.53
N ARG A 84 22.28 -4.70 7.54
CA ARG A 84 23.26 -5.79 7.46
C ARG A 84 22.78 -6.97 6.63
N TYR A 85 21.53 -7.40 6.84
CA TYR A 85 20.99 -8.64 6.28
C TYR A 85 20.05 -8.41 5.11
N GLY A 86 19.56 -7.18 4.90
CA GLY A 86 18.46 -6.90 3.96
C GLY A 86 17.09 -7.35 4.49
N PHE A 87 17.01 -7.75 5.75
CA PHE A 87 15.79 -8.09 6.51
C PHE A 87 16.08 -8.02 8.01
N VAL A 88 15.06 -8.00 8.83
CA VAL A 88 15.21 -8.17 10.29
C VAL A 88 15.13 -9.66 10.62
N PRO A 89 16.20 -10.29 11.15
CA PRO A 89 16.19 -11.71 11.49
C PRO A 89 15.43 -11.98 12.79
N LEU A 90 14.97 -13.22 12.99
CA LEU A 90 14.24 -13.61 14.19
C LEU A 90 15.05 -13.48 15.49
N GLU A 91 16.38 -13.51 15.40
CA GLU A 91 17.31 -13.28 16.51
C GLU A 91 17.32 -11.83 17.00
N ASP A 92 16.71 -10.88 16.27
CA ASP A 92 16.61 -9.47 16.63
C ASP A 92 15.15 -9.08 16.99
N PRO A 93 14.68 -9.44 18.20
CA PRO A 93 13.37 -9.02 18.67
C PRO A 93 13.35 -7.52 19.01
N VAL A 94 12.36 -6.80 18.50
CA VAL A 94 12.25 -5.35 18.64
C VAL A 94 11.61 -4.97 19.99
N ARG A 95 12.37 -5.06 21.09
CA ARG A 95 11.82 -4.92 22.45
C ARG A 95 11.30 -3.53 22.81
N ASP A 96 11.87 -2.48 22.20
CA ASP A 96 11.53 -1.07 22.45
C ASP A 96 10.47 -0.56 21.47
N ALA A 97 9.50 -1.41 21.15
CA ALA A 97 8.32 -1.10 20.34
C ALA A 97 7.06 -1.59 21.04
N PHE A 98 5.89 -1.07 20.64
CA PHE A 98 4.60 -1.48 21.19
C PHE A 98 4.42 -3.01 21.14
N HIS A 99 4.71 -3.60 19.98
CA HIS A 99 4.87 -5.03 19.81
C HIS A 99 6.35 -5.43 19.76
N ARG A 100 6.73 -6.42 20.56
CA ARG A 100 8.14 -6.77 20.82
C ARG A 100 8.80 -7.66 19.76
N GLY A 101 8.32 -7.62 18.51
CA GLY A 101 8.68 -8.54 17.42
C GLY A 101 8.48 -7.92 16.03
N GLU A 102 7.67 -8.59 15.19
CA GLU A 102 7.19 -8.09 13.88
C GLU A 102 8.26 -7.96 12.79
N GLN A 103 9.31 -8.76 12.88
CA GLN A 103 10.49 -8.66 12.03
C GLN A 103 10.17 -8.78 10.52
N VAL A 104 9.21 -9.64 10.16
CA VAL A 104 8.80 -9.84 8.76
C VAL A 104 7.97 -8.66 8.28
N SER A 105 6.96 -8.25 9.05
CA SER A 105 6.13 -7.07 8.72
C SER A 105 6.98 -5.81 8.56
N ARG A 106 7.90 -5.55 9.51
CA ARG A 106 8.86 -4.44 9.41
C ARG A 106 9.72 -4.51 8.16
N THR A 107 10.22 -5.69 7.79
CA THR A 107 11.04 -5.85 6.58
C THR A 107 10.24 -5.51 5.32
N LEU A 108 8.99 -5.95 5.23
CA LEU A 108 8.10 -5.68 4.10
C LEU A 108 7.78 -4.19 4.00
N GLU A 109 7.44 -3.56 5.12
CA GLU A 109 7.13 -2.13 5.17
C GLU A 109 8.35 -1.26 4.88
N TYR A 110 9.52 -1.57 5.45
CA TYR A 110 10.75 -0.84 5.16
C TYR A 110 11.17 -0.94 3.69
N ALA A 111 10.93 -2.07 3.03
CA ALA A 111 11.15 -2.17 1.59
C ALA A 111 10.23 -1.24 0.80
N TYR A 112 8.98 -1.06 1.23
CA TYR A 112 8.07 -0.09 0.63
C TYR A 112 8.47 1.36 0.96
N ASP A 113 8.81 1.66 2.20
CA ASP A 113 9.30 2.99 2.62
C ASP A 113 10.57 3.39 1.84
N ASP A 114 11.50 2.46 1.65
CA ASP A 114 12.70 2.67 0.84
C ASP A 114 12.35 2.89 -0.64
N PHE A 115 11.36 2.19 -1.19
CA PHE A 115 10.85 2.52 -2.52
C PHE A 115 10.39 3.97 -2.59
N VAL A 116 9.55 4.42 -1.66
CA VAL A 116 9.01 5.78 -1.68
C VAL A 116 10.13 6.83 -1.49
N LEU A 117 11.11 6.55 -0.62
CA LEU A 117 12.28 7.41 -0.46
C LEU A 117 13.15 7.47 -1.72
N SER A 118 13.26 6.37 -2.49
CA SER A 118 13.92 6.38 -3.80
C SER A 118 13.24 7.32 -4.79
N ARG A 119 11.89 7.34 -4.81
CA ARG A 119 11.09 8.22 -5.66
C ARG A 119 11.31 9.69 -5.29
N MET A 120 11.31 9.99 -4.00
CA MET A 120 11.60 11.34 -3.49
C MET A 120 13.04 11.77 -3.84
N ALA A 121 14.02 10.88 -3.67
CA ALA A 121 15.43 11.13 -4.01
C ALA A 121 15.59 11.48 -5.50
N GLY A 122 14.98 10.69 -6.38
CA GLY A 122 14.98 10.96 -7.83
C GLY A 122 14.33 12.30 -8.17
N ALA A 123 13.20 12.63 -7.54
CA ALA A 123 12.52 13.91 -7.75
C ALA A 123 13.34 15.14 -7.30
N LEU A 124 14.32 14.93 -6.41
CA LEU A 124 15.26 15.95 -5.92
C LEU A 124 16.64 15.88 -6.59
N GLY A 125 16.83 15.01 -7.60
CA GLY A 125 18.10 14.86 -8.33
C GLY A 125 19.20 14.14 -7.54
N LYS A 126 18.86 13.39 -6.49
CA LYS A 126 19.80 12.66 -5.62
C LYS A 126 20.03 11.24 -6.12
N SER A 127 20.64 11.12 -7.30
CA SER A 127 20.75 9.85 -8.04
C SER A 127 21.46 8.71 -7.29
N GLY A 128 22.43 9.03 -6.41
CA GLY A 128 23.09 8.03 -5.57
C GLY A 128 22.16 7.39 -4.56
N ASP A 129 21.41 8.22 -3.82
CA ASP A 129 20.43 7.75 -2.85
C ASP A 129 19.23 7.08 -3.55
N GLU A 130 18.78 7.59 -4.70
CA GLU A 130 17.74 6.95 -5.52
C GLU A 130 18.10 5.50 -5.83
N LYS A 131 19.30 5.23 -6.38
CA LYS A 131 19.75 3.87 -6.70
C LYS A 131 19.87 2.99 -5.46
N MET A 132 20.38 3.53 -4.35
CA MET A 132 20.55 2.79 -3.10
C MET A 132 19.21 2.34 -2.53
N PHE A 133 18.26 3.26 -2.39
CA PHE A 133 16.95 2.95 -1.84
C PHE A 133 16.10 2.10 -2.80
N LEU A 134 16.24 2.29 -4.11
CA LEU A 134 15.59 1.41 -5.09
C LEU A 134 16.08 -0.04 -5.02
N ALA A 135 17.37 -0.26 -4.71
CA ALA A 135 17.89 -1.61 -4.49
C ALA A 135 17.30 -2.23 -3.21
N ARG A 136 17.18 -1.46 -2.12
CA ARG A 136 16.56 -1.92 -0.87
C ARG A 136 15.05 -2.15 -1.00
N ALA A 137 14.38 -1.50 -1.95
CA ALA A 137 12.97 -1.75 -2.23
C ALA A 137 12.66 -3.20 -2.61
N ALA A 138 13.68 -3.97 -3.05
CA ALA A 138 13.58 -5.39 -3.34
C ALA A 138 13.74 -6.31 -2.10
N ASN A 139 14.02 -5.77 -0.91
CA ASN A 139 14.27 -6.54 0.31
C ASN A 139 13.07 -7.37 0.77
N TYR A 140 11.85 -7.09 0.28
CA TYR A 140 10.68 -7.95 0.52
C TYR A 140 10.95 -9.42 0.15
N ARG A 141 11.80 -9.67 -0.86
CA ARG A 141 12.20 -11.01 -1.32
C ARG A 141 12.96 -11.80 -0.26
N ASN A 142 13.55 -11.12 0.73
CA ASN A 142 14.32 -11.77 1.79
C ASN A 142 13.45 -12.39 2.87
N VAL A 143 12.15 -12.10 2.92
CA VAL A 143 11.22 -12.61 3.94
C VAL A 143 10.00 -13.30 3.35
N ILE A 144 9.93 -13.46 2.02
CA ILE A 144 8.95 -14.33 1.37
C ILE A 144 9.67 -15.61 0.96
N ASP A 145 9.33 -16.71 1.64
CA ASP A 145 9.94 -18.01 1.38
C ASP A 145 9.48 -18.55 0.03
N PRO A 146 10.38 -18.68 -0.97
CA PRO A 146 10.00 -19.12 -2.31
C PRO A 146 9.52 -20.58 -2.35
N ALA A 147 9.85 -21.41 -1.34
CA ALA A 147 9.41 -22.80 -1.29
C ALA A 147 7.92 -22.95 -0.95
N VAL A 148 7.36 -22.01 -0.18
CA VAL A 148 5.94 -22.00 0.22
C VAL A 148 5.16 -20.82 -0.35
N GLY A 149 5.85 -19.80 -0.86
CA GLY A 149 5.29 -18.59 -1.47
C GLY A 149 4.61 -17.65 -0.47
N PHE A 150 5.02 -17.64 0.80
CA PHE A 150 4.44 -16.78 1.84
C PHE A 150 5.51 -16.07 2.66
N ALA A 151 5.14 -14.91 3.21
CA ALA A 151 5.92 -14.19 4.20
C ALA A 151 6.20 -15.11 5.40
N ARG A 152 7.47 -15.27 5.77
CA ARG A 152 7.88 -16.26 6.78
C ARG A 152 9.07 -15.74 7.57
N GLY A 153 9.08 -16.03 8.86
CA GLY A 153 10.20 -15.69 9.74
C GLY A 153 11.50 -16.31 9.24
N ARG A 154 12.56 -15.50 9.17
CA ARG A 154 13.87 -15.92 8.68
C ARG A 154 14.95 -15.66 9.73
N HIS A 155 15.80 -16.64 9.95
CA HIS A 155 16.92 -16.58 10.88
C HIS A 155 18.12 -15.88 10.24
N ALA A 156 19.03 -15.36 11.06
CA ALA A 156 20.25 -14.70 10.60
C ALA A 156 21.18 -15.63 9.80
N ASP A 157 21.08 -16.95 10.02
CA ASP A 157 21.80 -17.98 9.23
C ASP A 157 21.16 -18.28 7.87
N GLY A 158 20.01 -17.66 7.58
CA GLY A 158 19.25 -17.79 6.34
C GLY A 158 18.18 -18.87 6.36
N SER A 159 18.09 -19.69 7.41
CA SER A 159 17.04 -20.71 7.56
C SER A 159 15.67 -20.09 7.86
N TRP A 160 14.60 -20.80 7.52
CA TRP A 160 13.23 -20.36 7.74
C TRP A 160 12.62 -21.00 8.99
N ALA A 161 11.78 -20.25 9.70
CA ALA A 161 11.11 -20.74 10.91
C ALA A 161 10.21 -21.95 10.62
N THR A 162 10.34 -23.03 11.39
CA THR A 162 9.52 -24.25 11.29
C THR A 162 8.88 -24.60 12.63
N PRO A 163 7.69 -25.22 12.69
CA PRO A 163 6.76 -25.48 11.57
C PRO A 163 6.10 -24.19 11.04
N PHE A 164 5.53 -24.25 9.83
CA PHE A 164 4.89 -23.09 9.18
C PHE A 164 3.51 -23.44 8.60
N ASP A 165 2.54 -22.60 8.93
CA ASP A 165 1.18 -22.59 8.41
C ASP A 165 0.85 -21.14 8.04
N PRO A 166 0.56 -20.80 6.78
CA PRO A 166 0.29 -19.42 6.40
C PRO A 166 -0.98 -18.83 7.05
N ALA A 167 -1.88 -19.66 7.58
CA ALA A 167 -3.05 -19.22 8.35
C ALA A 167 -2.77 -19.08 9.87
N GLY A 168 -1.56 -19.41 10.32
CA GLY A 168 -1.14 -19.32 11.71
C GLY A 168 -0.78 -17.89 12.14
N LYS A 169 -0.92 -17.60 13.44
CA LYS A 169 -0.44 -16.37 14.06
C LYS A 169 1.03 -16.51 14.45
N TYR A 170 1.84 -15.50 14.13
CA TYR A 170 3.26 -15.50 14.43
C TYR A 170 3.71 -14.18 15.04
N PRO A 171 4.67 -14.18 15.99
CA PRO A 171 5.17 -12.96 16.61
C PRO A 171 5.97 -12.06 15.66
N TYR A 172 6.36 -12.58 14.49
CA TYR A 172 7.04 -11.82 13.44
C TYR A 172 6.10 -11.15 12.44
N ILE A 173 4.78 -11.32 12.59
CA ILE A 173 3.74 -10.65 11.79
C ILE A 173 2.95 -9.70 12.70
N THR A 174 2.82 -8.44 12.30
CA THR A 174 1.98 -7.43 12.97
C THR A 174 0.51 -7.71 12.71
N GLU A 175 -0.28 -7.90 13.77
CA GLU A 175 -1.76 -7.87 13.74
C GLU A 175 -2.46 -8.64 12.60
N GLY A 176 -1.85 -9.72 12.14
CA GLY A 176 -2.34 -10.41 10.97
C GLY A 176 -1.70 -11.79 10.79
N LEU A 177 -1.89 -12.33 9.60
CA LEU A 177 -1.40 -13.63 9.19
C LEU A 177 -0.37 -13.47 8.07
N PRO A 178 0.58 -14.41 7.93
CA PRO A 178 1.37 -14.53 6.70
C PRO A 178 0.51 -14.49 5.44
N PHE A 179 -0.68 -15.10 5.48
CA PHE A 179 -1.65 -15.09 4.39
C PHE A 179 -2.04 -13.67 3.92
N GLN A 180 -2.10 -12.71 4.83
CA GLN A 180 -2.43 -11.31 4.54
C GLN A 180 -1.15 -10.54 4.20
N TYR A 181 -0.14 -10.57 5.09
CA TYR A 181 1.07 -9.76 4.96
C TYR A 181 1.95 -10.09 3.76
N THR A 182 1.86 -11.31 3.20
CA THR A 182 2.56 -11.66 1.95
C THR A 182 2.25 -10.68 0.81
N PHE A 183 1.07 -10.08 0.82
CA PHE A 183 0.62 -9.14 -0.19
C PHE A 183 1.10 -7.70 0.03
N PHE A 184 1.81 -7.39 1.13
CA PHE A 184 2.38 -6.07 1.38
C PHE A 184 3.68 -5.85 0.57
N VAL A 185 3.52 -5.83 -0.76
CA VAL A 185 4.56 -5.47 -1.73
C VAL A 185 3.98 -4.45 -2.75
N PRO A 186 3.35 -3.35 -2.31
CA PRO A 186 2.64 -2.43 -3.19
C PRO A 186 3.55 -1.76 -4.23
N GLN A 187 4.85 -1.63 -3.94
CA GLN A 187 5.84 -1.11 -4.88
C GLN A 187 6.16 -2.05 -6.06
N ASP A 188 5.95 -3.36 -5.90
CA ASP A 188 6.42 -4.36 -6.86
C ASP A 188 5.50 -5.60 -6.93
N VAL A 189 4.20 -5.37 -7.16
CA VAL A 189 3.22 -6.45 -7.25
C VAL A 189 3.55 -7.43 -8.39
N GLU A 190 4.02 -6.95 -9.53
CA GLU A 190 4.53 -7.81 -10.62
C GLU A 190 5.72 -8.68 -10.16
N GLY A 191 6.65 -8.11 -9.38
CA GLY A 191 7.75 -8.88 -8.81
C GLY A 191 7.26 -9.96 -7.83
N LEU A 192 6.22 -9.67 -7.04
CA LEU A 192 5.57 -10.66 -6.17
C LEU A 192 4.85 -11.75 -7.00
N ILE A 193 4.12 -11.38 -8.04
CA ILE A 193 3.46 -12.32 -8.97
C ILE A 193 4.48 -13.33 -9.50
N ARG A 194 5.66 -12.88 -9.94
CA ARG A 194 6.72 -13.78 -10.42
C ARG A 194 7.25 -14.68 -9.32
N LEU A 195 7.50 -14.11 -8.14
CA LEU A 195 8.05 -14.85 -7.01
C LEU A 195 7.14 -16.00 -6.57
N VAL A 196 5.82 -15.83 -6.66
CA VAL A 196 4.85 -16.87 -6.27
C VAL A 196 4.42 -17.81 -7.41
N GLY A 197 5.09 -17.75 -8.58
CA GLY A 197 4.86 -18.69 -9.67
C GLY A 197 3.98 -18.17 -10.82
N GLY A 198 3.80 -16.85 -10.95
CA GLY A 198 3.08 -16.22 -12.05
C GLY A 198 1.62 -15.87 -11.72
N ARG A 199 0.92 -15.30 -12.71
CA ARG A 199 -0.42 -14.69 -12.52
C ARG A 199 -1.46 -15.69 -12.01
N GLU A 200 -1.49 -16.90 -12.55
CA GLU A 200 -2.46 -17.93 -12.12
C GLU A 200 -2.26 -18.33 -10.66
N ALA A 201 -1.01 -18.59 -10.25
CA ALA A 201 -0.67 -18.93 -8.87
C ALA A 201 -0.95 -17.76 -7.90
N PHE A 202 -0.71 -16.52 -8.33
CA PHE A 202 -1.05 -15.33 -7.56
C PHE A 202 -2.57 -15.17 -7.39
N ILE A 203 -3.36 -15.37 -8.44
CA ILE A 203 -4.82 -15.37 -8.40
C ILE A 203 -5.35 -16.47 -7.49
N ASP A 204 -4.82 -17.69 -7.57
CA ASP A 204 -5.20 -18.80 -6.68
C ASP A 204 -4.93 -18.45 -5.21
N LYS A 205 -3.77 -17.83 -4.92
CA LYS A 205 -3.44 -17.38 -3.57
C LYS A 205 -4.45 -16.34 -3.04
N LEU A 206 -4.83 -15.36 -3.85
CA LEU A 206 -5.88 -14.40 -3.50
C LEU A 206 -7.24 -15.07 -3.31
N ASP A 207 -7.63 -15.98 -4.21
CA ASP A 207 -8.89 -16.71 -4.11
C ASP A 207 -8.96 -17.53 -2.80
N ARG A 208 -7.86 -18.17 -2.41
CA ARG A 208 -7.75 -18.92 -1.15
C ARG A 208 -7.83 -18.03 0.08
N LEU A 209 -7.31 -16.79 0.03
CA LEU A 209 -7.46 -15.81 1.12
C LEU A 209 -8.94 -15.53 1.38
N PHE A 210 -9.70 -15.22 0.33
CA PHE A 210 -11.13 -14.93 0.44
C PHE A 210 -11.96 -16.17 0.76
N ALA A 211 -11.69 -17.32 0.11
CA ALA A 211 -12.42 -18.56 0.34
C ALA A 211 -12.20 -19.12 1.76
N GLY A 212 -10.98 -18.98 2.29
CA GLY A 212 -10.63 -19.35 3.66
C GLY A 212 -11.09 -18.36 4.73
N LYS A 213 -11.74 -17.25 4.34
CA LYS A 213 -12.14 -16.15 5.25
C LYS A 213 -10.96 -15.58 6.04
N TYR A 214 -9.79 -15.50 5.40
CA TYR A 214 -8.57 -14.93 5.97
C TYR A 214 -8.38 -13.46 5.61
N TYR A 215 -9.14 -12.92 4.65
CA TYR A 215 -9.21 -11.47 4.43
C TYR A 215 -9.88 -10.82 5.64
N ASP A 216 -9.19 -9.88 6.28
CA ASP A 216 -9.69 -9.16 7.45
C ASP A 216 -9.79 -7.68 7.13
N HIS A 217 -11.00 -7.20 6.85
CA HIS A 217 -11.19 -5.79 6.50
C HIS A 217 -11.10 -4.86 7.70
N GLY A 218 -11.20 -5.37 8.93
CA GLY A 218 -11.12 -4.54 10.12
C GLY A 218 -9.69 -4.12 10.48
N ASN A 219 -8.70 -4.41 9.62
CA ASN A 219 -7.31 -4.10 9.86
C ASN A 219 -6.53 -3.75 8.56
N GLU A 220 -5.60 -2.80 8.68
CA GLU A 220 -4.87 -2.14 7.58
C GLU A 220 -4.14 -3.05 6.60
N PRO A 221 -3.44 -4.13 7.03
CA PRO A 221 -2.65 -4.95 6.12
C PRO A 221 -3.46 -5.59 4.98
N SER A 222 -4.79 -5.65 5.12
CA SER A 222 -5.68 -6.23 4.10
C SER A 222 -6.23 -5.20 3.11
N HIS A 223 -6.21 -3.91 3.42
CA HIS A 223 -7.01 -2.88 2.73
C HIS A 223 -6.76 -2.80 1.21
N HIS A 224 -5.54 -3.06 0.76
CA HIS A 224 -5.19 -3.02 -0.67
C HIS A 224 -5.40 -4.36 -1.39
N ILE A 225 -5.56 -5.47 -0.68
CA ILE A 225 -5.44 -6.83 -1.26
C ILE A 225 -6.49 -7.09 -2.35
N ALA A 226 -7.72 -6.61 -2.16
CA ALA A 226 -8.79 -6.79 -3.15
C ALA A 226 -8.46 -6.18 -4.52
N TYR A 227 -7.62 -5.13 -4.55
CA TYR A 227 -7.17 -4.46 -5.77
C TYR A 227 -6.02 -5.18 -6.49
N LEU A 228 -5.45 -6.22 -5.89
CA LEU A 228 -4.28 -6.89 -6.47
C LEU A 228 -4.63 -7.80 -7.65
N TYR A 229 -5.89 -8.15 -7.85
CA TYR A 229 -6.32 -8.86 -9.06
C TYR A 229 -6.12 -8.02 -10.34
N ASP A 230 -6.11 -6.69 -10.24
CA ASP A 230 -5.85 -5.78 -11.37
C ASP A 230 -4.45 -5.99 -11.96
N TYR A 231 -3.47 -6.30 -11.11
CA TYR A 231 -2.09 -6.57 -11.52
C TYR A 231 -1.93 -7.94 -12.18
N ALA A 232 -2.80 -8.89 -11.84
CA ALA A 232 -2.77 -10.25 -12.37
C ALA A 232 -3.67 -10.46 -13.60
N GLY A 233 -4.26 -9.39 -14.14
CA GLY A 233 -5.12 -9.46 -15.33
C GLY A 233 -6.52 -10.03 -15.06
N ALA A 234 -6.99 -9.98 -13.82
CA ALA A 234 -8.34 -10.42 -13.44
C ALA A 234 -9.17 -9.30 -12.77
N PRO A 235 -9.26 -8.08 -13.35
CA PRO A 235 -9.91 -6.93 -12.70
C PRO A 235 -11.39 -7.15 -12.36
N TRP A 236 -12.08 -8.07 -13.05
CA TRP A 236 -13.45 -8.44 -12.66
C TRP A 236 -13.52 -9.05 -11.25
N LYS A 237 -12.45 -9.68 -10.76
CA LYS A 237 -12.36 -10.16 -9.37
C LYS A 237 -12.12 -9.01 -8.40
N THR A 238 -11.34 -7.99 -8.76
CA THR A 238 -11.25 -6.73 -7.98
C THR A 238 -12.64 -6.14 -7.81
N GLN A 239 -13.36 -5.94 -8.92
CA GLN A 239 -14.72 -5.40 -8.93
C GLN A 239 -15.66 -6.21 -8.02
N GLN A 240 -15.60 -7.54 -8.10
CA GLN A 240 -16.39 -8.42 -7.26
C GLN A 240 -16.06 -8.24 -5.76
N ARG A 241 -14.77 -8.30 -5.39
CA ARG A 241 -14.34 -8.27 -3.98
C ARG A 241 -14.48 -6.90 -3.34
N VAL A 242 -14.14 -5.83 -4.06
CA VAL A 242 -14.31 -4.46 -3.57
C VAL A 242 -15.79 -4.17 -3.32
N ARG A 243 -16.68 -4.53 -4.25
CA ARG A 243 -18.12 -4.38 -4.04
C ARG A 243 -18.62 -5.19 -2.85
N GLN A 244 -18.18 -6.44 -2.73
CA GLN A 244 -18.53 -7.30 -1.60
C GLN A 244 -18.12 -6.67 -0.27
N VAL A 245 -16.88 -6.15 -0.16
CA VAL A 245 -16.40 -5.50 1.07
C VAL A 245 -17.22 -4.25 1.40
N MET A 246 -17.51 -3.39 0.42
CA MET A 246 -18.35 -2.20 0.65
C MET A 246 -19.77 -2.56 1.10
N GLU A 247 -20.35 -3.67 0.61
CA GLU A 247 -21.71 -4.11 0.95
C GLU A 247 -21.78 -4.85 2.31
N GLU A 248 -20.73 -5.59 2.68
CA GLU A 248 -20.75 -6.48 3.86
C GLU A 248 -20.06 -5.90 5.09
N GLN A 249 -19.11 -4.98 4.92
CA GLN A 249 -18.24 -4.48 6.01
C GLN A 249 -18.52 -3.03 6.41
N TYR A 250 -19.48 -2.38 5.73
CA TYR A 250 -19.91 -1.01 6.02
C TYR A 250 -21.44 -0.92 6.04
N LEU A 251 -21.98 -0.46 7.17
CA LEU A 251 -23.41 -0.27 7.39
C LEU A 251 -23.64 1.14 7.98
N ASP A 252 -24.81 1.70 7.72
CA ASP A 252 -25.27 3.00 8.26
C ASP A 252 -25.82 2.86 9.70
N GLN A 253 -25.18 2.03 10.52
CA GLN A 253 -25.60 1.69 11.88
C GLN A 253 -24.47 1.93 12.89
N ALA A 254 -24.77 1.92 14.18
CA ALA A 254 -23.78 2.17 15.25
C ALA A 254 -22.60 1.18 15.23
N ALA A 255 -22.84 -0.09 14.88
CA ALA A 255 -21.81 -1.10 14.64
C ALA A 255 -21.51 -1.24 13.13
N GLY A 256 -21.33 -0.09 12.48
CA GLY A 256 -21.33 0.03 11.02
C GLY A 256 -20.00 -0.19 10.33
N ILE A 257 -18.91 -0.42 11.06
CA ILE A 257 -17.58 -0.68 10.51
C ILE A 257 -17.00 -1.95 11.14
N ALA A 258 -16.23 -2.70 10.36
CA ALA A 258 -15.73 -4.03 10.76
C ALA A 258 -14.61 -4.02 11.82
N GLY A 259 -13.98 -2.88 12.07
CA GLY A 259 -12.85 -2.71 12.99
C GLY A 259 -12.75 -1.29 13.53
N ASN A 260 -11.58 -0.90 14.03
CA ASN A 260 -11.32 0.48 14.40
C ASN A 260 -11.35 1.37 13.14
N ASP A 261 -11.81 2.61 13.25
CA ASP A 261 -11.77 3.53 12.10
C ASP A 261 -10.33 4.01 11.79
N ASP A 262 -9.44 3.87 12.76
CA ASP A 262 -8.02 4.24 12.70
C ASP A 262 -7.78 5.64 12.12
N CYS A 263 -8.38 6.61 12.79
CA CYS A 263 -8.27 8.03 12.48
C CYS A 263 -8.72 8.38 11.05
N GLY A 264 -9.71 7.65 10.53
CA GLY A 264 -10.29 7.85 9.20
C GLY A 264 -9.71 6.96 8.12
N GLN A 265 -8.80 6.03 8.41
CA GLN A 265 -8.25 5.10 7.43
C GLN A 265 -9.33 4.19 6.83
N MET A 266 -10.18 3.58 7.65
CA MET A 266 -11.30 2.76 7.18
C MET A 266 -12.34 3.60 6.42
N SER A 267 -12.75 4.73 7.01
CA SER A 267 -13.68 5.66 6.35
C SER A 267 -13.16 6.15 4.99
N ALA A 268 -11.87 6.48 4.88
CA ALA A 268 -11.26 6.91 3.62
C ALA A 268 -11.19 5.77 2.58
N TRP A 269 -10.96 4.53 3.03
CA TRP A 269 -11.05 3.36 2.15
C TRP A 269 -12.42 3.26 1.51
N TYR A 270 -13.50 3.40 2.29
CA TYR A 270 -14.86 3.36 1.76
C TYR A 270 -15.12 4.50 0.78
N VAL A 271 -14.81 5.74 1.16
CA VAL A 271 -15.05 6.92 0.31
C VAL A 271 -14.37 6.79 -1.04
N ILE A 272 -13.07 6.47 -1.07
CA ILE A 272 -12.34 6.39 -2.34
C ILE A 272 -12.80 5.17 -3.17
N SER A 273 -13.05 4.03 -2.53
CA SER A 273 -13.53 2.82 -3.21
C SER A 273 -14.92 3.02 -3.81
N ALA A 274 -15.80 3.77 -3.14
CA ALA A 274 -17.14 4.10 -3.63
C ALA A 274 -17.11 5.04 -4.86
N LEU A 275 -16.07 5.87 -5.00
CA LEU A 275 -15.80 6.61 -6.25
C LEU A 275 -15.36 5.70 -7.40
N GLY A 276 -14.91 4.48 -7.09
CA GLY A 276 -14.52 3.45 -8.06
C GLY A 276 -13.02 3.27 -8.23
N PHE A 277 -12.18 3.82 -7.34
CA PHE A 277 -10.73 3.60 -7.40
C PHE A 277 -10.05 3.64 -6.03
N TYR A 278 -8.80 3.18 -5.93
CA TYR A 278 -8.03 3.16 -4.68
C TYR A 278 -6.53 3.38 -4.93
N SER A 279 -5.81 3.90 -3.95
CA SER A 279 -4.36 4.12 -4.03
C SER A 279 -3.62 2.95 -3.37
N VAL A 280 -3.26 1.91 -4.13
CA VAL A 280 -2.53 0.74 -3.59
C VAL A 280 -1.11 1.10 -3.11
N ALA A 281 -0.43 2.00 -3.83
CA ALA A 281 0.96 2.36 -3.57
C ALA A 281 1.16 3.87 -3.54
N PRO A 282 0.73 4.59 -2.47
CA PRO A 282 1.10 5.98 -2.25
C PRO A 282 2.60 6.25 -2.52
N GLY A 283 2.93 7.37 -3.17
CA GLY A 283 4.26 7.61 -3.74
C GLY A 283 4.40 7.14 -5.21
N THR A 284 3.44 6.36 -5.71
CA THR A 284 3.17 6.23 -7.14
C THR A 284 1.85 6.95 -7.44
N PRO A 285 1.85 8.06 -8.22
CA PRO A 285 0.67 8.91 -8.38
C PRO A 285 -0.36 8.30 -9.36
N VAL A 286 -0.85 7.10 -9.05
CA VAL A 286 -1.87 6.34 -9.78
C VAL A 286 -2.86 5.73 -8.81
N TYR A 287 -4.06 5.42 -9.29
CA TYR A 287 -5.14 4.80 -8.55
C TYR A 287 -5.67 3.59 -9.33
N GLN A 288 -5.77 2.44 -8.69
CA GLN A 288 -6.32 1.20 -9.23
C GLN A 288 -7.84 1.32 -9.35
N ILE A 289 -8.39 0.91 -10.49
CA ILE A 289 -9.83 0.97 -10.76
C ILE A 289 -10.51 -0.23 -10.08
N GLY A 290 -11.37 0.06 -9.12
CA GLY A 290 -12.25 -0.92 -8.50
C GLY A 290 -13.59 -1.00 -9.23
N THR A 291 -14.66 -0.65 -8.52
CA THR A 291 -16.01 -0.53 -9.08
C THR A 291 -16.76 0.58 -8.36
N PRO A 292 -17.37 1.54 -9.08
CA PRO A 292 -18.08 2.65 -8.47
C PRO A 292 -19.37 2.18 -7.78
N LEU A 293 -19.79 2.93 -6.76
CA LEU A 293 -21.05 2.69 -6.06
C LEU A 293 -22.20 3.53 -6.63
N PHE A 294 -21.90 4.71 -7.18
CA PHE A 294 -22.87 5.68 -7.67
C PHE A 294 -22.90 5.71 -9.20
N ASP A 295 -24.06 6.09 -9.77
CA ASP A 295 -24.21 6.28 -11.22
C ASP A 295 -23.39 7.47 -11.73
N GLU A 296 -23.13 8.45 -10.88
CA GLU A 296 -22.29 9.61 -11.15
C GLU A 296 -21.54 10.03 -9.88
N ALA A 297 -20.26 10.39 -10.02
CA ALA A 297 -19.49 11.04 -8.97
C ALA A 297 -18.67 12.19 -9.56
N VAL A 298 -18.65 13.33 -8.86
CA VAL A 298 -18.01 14.57 -9.34
C VAL A 298 -16.92 14.99 -8.36
N ILE A 299 -15.67 15.07 -8.82
CA ILE A 299 -14.51 15.51 -8.05
C ILE A 299 -14.19 16.95 -8.42
N HIS A 300 -14.35 17.85 -7.45
CA HIS A 300 -13.98 19.26 -7.58
C HIS A 300 -12.53 19.48 -7.11
N ASN A 301 -11.62 19.72 -8.05
CA ASN A 301 -10.22 19.95 -7.72
C ASN A 301 -9.98 21.38 -7.20
N PRO A 302 -9.02 21.60 -6.29
CA PRO A 302 -8.66 22.93 -5.79
C PRO A 302 -8.24 23.93 -6.89
N GLY A 303 -7.81 23.43 -8.05
CA GLY A 303 -7.49 24.24 -9.23
C GLY A 303 -8.71 24.72 -10.04
N GLY A 304 -9.93 24.51 -9.55
CA GLY A 304 -11.19 24.92 -10.20
C GLY A 304 -11.65 24.01 -11.35
N ARG A 305 -10.95 22.89 -11.58
CA ARG A 305 -11.33 21.88 -12.58
C ARG A 305 -12.17 20.80 -11.96
N THR A 306 -13.05 20.21 -12.76
CA THR A 306 -13.90 19.09 -12.35
C THR A 306 -13.51 17.83 -13.10
N PHE A 307 -13.48 16.70 -12.40
CA PHE A 307 -13.39 15.37 -12.98
C PHE A 307 -14.64 14.57 -12.64
N THR A 308 -15.37 14.12 -13.66
CA THR A 308 -16.62 13.36 -13.50
C THR A 308 -16.38 11.88 -13.79
N ILE A 309 -16.98 11.01 -12.99
CA ILE A 309 -17.02 9.57 -13.20
C ILE A 309 -18.48 9.23 -13.47
N GLU A 310 -18.79 8.81 -14.68
CA GLU A 310 -20.11 8.35 -15.07
C GLU A 310 -20.12 6.82 -15.12
N ALA A 311 -21.03 6.18 -14.38
CA ALA A 311 -21.19 4.74 -14.34
C ALA A 311 -22.67 4.31 -14.29
N PRO A 312 -23.50 4.65 -15.30
CA PRO A 312 -24.93 4.38 -15.25
C PRO A 312 -25.27 2.91 -14.95
N GLY A 313 -26.03 2.69 -13.87
CA GLY A 313 -26.44 1.38 -13.37
C GLY A 313 -25.60 0.84 -12.21
N ALA A 314 -24.51 1.52 -11.82
CA ALA A 314 -23.72 1.18 -10.63
C ALA A 314 -24.55 1.27 -9.34
N ALA A 315 -25.39 2.30 -9.21
CA ALA A 315 -26.29 2.49 -8.07
C ALA A 315 -27.38 1.40 -8.03
N ALA A 316 -27.75 0.84 -9.19
CA ALA A 316 -28.66 -0.29 -9.32
C ALA A 316 -27.99 -1.66 -9.10
N GLY A 317 -26.72 -1.70 -8.68
CA GLY A 317 -26.00 -2.93 -8.33
C GLY A 317 -25.22 -3.60 -9.48
N ARG A 318 -25.11 -2.96 -10.64
CA ARG A 318 -24.24 -3.44 -11.74
C ARG A 318 -22.78 -3.17 -11.37
N ARG A 319 -22.07 -4.22 -10.99
CA ARG A 319 -20.71 -4.09 -10.43
C ARG A 319 -19.58 -4.29 -11.44
N TYR A 320 -19.86 -4.77 -12.65
CA TYR A 320 -18.80 -5.14 -13.60
C TYR A 320 -18.62 -4.15 -14.75
N ILE A 321 -17.41 -3.65 -14.94
CA ILE A 321 -17.06 -2.75 -16.04
C ILE A 321 -16.97 -3.57 -17.34
N GLN A 322 -17.80 -3.22 -18.32
CA GLN A 322 -17.85 -3.85 -19.64
C GLN A 322 -16.91 -3.15 -20.63
N SER A 323 -16.81 -1.82 -20.54
CA SER A 323 -15.87 -1.00 -21.29
C SER A 323 -15.73 0.37 -20.61
N ALA A 324 -14.68 1.12 -20.95
CA ALA A 324 -14.47 2.45 -20.40
C ALA A 324 -13.98 3.44 -21.47
N ARG A 325 -14.25 4.72 -21.25
CA ARG A 325 -13.71 5.84 -22.02
C ARG A 325 -13.18 6.91 -21.09
N LEU A 326 -11.99 7.43 -21.38
CA LEU A 326 -11.44 8.60 -20.70
C LEU A 326 -11.41 9.76 -21.70
N ASN A 327 -12.17 10.82 -21.42
CA ASN A 327 -12.31 11.98 -22.30
C ASN A 327 -12.65 11.58 -23.76
N GLY A 328 -13.64 10.68 -23.90
CA GLY A 328 -14.13 10.16 -25.18
C GLY A 328 -13.27 9.06 -25.83
N LYS A 329 -12.02 8.87 -25.39
CA LYS A 329 -11.09 7.88 -25.97
C LYS A 329 -11.23 6.52 -25.30
N PRO A 330 -11.06 5.39 -26.02
CA PRO A 330 -11.07 4.06 -25.41
C PRO A 330 -10.08 3.96 -24.24
N PHE A 331 -10.53 3.41 -23.12
CA PHE A 331 -9.75 3.24 -21.90
C PHE A 331 -9.80 1.78 -21.45
N THR A 332 -8.64 1.13 -21.42
CA THR A 332 -8.51 -0.31 -21.11
C THR A 332 -7.65 -0.59 -19.89
N ARG A 333 -6.89 0.40 -19.40
CA ARG A 333 -6.05 0.25 -18.21
C ARG A 333 -6.91 0.10 -16.95
N THR A 334 -6.43 -0.69 -16.00
CA THR A 334 -7.07 -0.88 -14.68
C THR A 334 -6.58 0.14 -13.65
N TRP A 335 -6.08 1.28 -14.12
CA TRP A 335 -5.59 2.35 -13.28
C TRP A 335 -5.66 3.70 -13.98
N ILE A 336 -5.89 4.75 -13.20
CA ILE A 336 -5.90 6.15 -13.64
C ILE A 336 -4.81 6.93 -12.91
N SER A 337 -4.10 7.81 -13.61
CA SER A 337 -3.08 8.66 -12.97
C SER A 337 -3.70 9.83 -12.22
N HIS A 338 -3.00 10.30 -11.19
CA HIS A 338 -3.37 11.53 -10.49
C HIS A 338 -3.47 12.72 -11.45
N GLN A 339 -2.57 12.80 -12.43
CA GLN A 339 -2.58 13.86 -13.44
C GLN A 339 -3.85 13.86 -14.29
N GLU A 340 -4.34 12.67 -14.70
CA GLU A 340 -5.58 12.53 -15.45
C GLU A 340 -6.81 13.03 -14.66
N ILE A 341 -6.82 12.82 -13.33
CA ILE A 341 -7.89 13.33 -12.46
C ILE A 341 -7.79 14.86 -12.29
N VAL A 342 -6.62 15.39 -11.92
CA VAL A 342 -6.48 16.83 -11.61
C VAL A 342 -6.55 17.73 -12.85
N GLN A 343 -6.31 17.19 -14.04
CA GLN A 343 -6.55 17.89 -15.31
C GLN A 343 -8.04 18.07 -15.63
N GLY A 344 -8.92 17.39 -14.90
CA GLY A 344 -10.36 17.40 -15.14
C GLY A 344 -10.76 16.62 -16.39
N GLY A 345 -12.06 16.60 -16.65
CA GLY A 345 -12.65 15.80 -17.73
C GLY A 345 -13.55 14.70 -17.19
N GLU A 346 -13.57 13.55 -17.85
CA GLU A 346 -14.58 12.54 -17.63
C GLU A 346 -14.06 11.11 -17.85
N LEU A 347 -14.41 10.21 -16.92
CA LEU A 347 -14.28 8.76 -17.06
C LEU A 347 -15.68 8.14 -17.15
N VAL A 348 -16.01 7.58 -18.31
CA VAL A 348 -17.27 6.88 -18.54
C VAL A 348 -17.04 5.38 -18.45
N LEU A 349 -17.77 4.72 -17.56
CA LEU A 349 -17.74 3.28 -17.29
C LEU A 349 -19.08 2.66 -17.71
N VAL A 350 -19.03 1.76 -18.69
CA VAL A 350 -20.23 1.00 -19.09
C VAL A 350 -20.38 -0.18 -18.13
N MET A 351 -21.38 -0.12 -17.25
CA MET A 351 -21.59 -1.13 -16.21
C MET A 351 -22.48 -2.29 -16.67
N GLY A 352 -22.19 -3.50 -16.19
CA GLY A 352 -22.91 -4.74 -16.47
C GLY A 352 -23.06 -5.64 -15.24
N VAL A 353 -23.95 -6.63 -15.35
CA VAL A 353 -24.26 -7.60 -14.28
C VAL A 353 -23.35 -8.83 -14.30
N GLU A 354 -22.82 -9.19 -15.46
CA GLU A 354 -21.87 -10.29 -15.63
C GLU A 354 -20.44 -9.78 -15.81
N PRO A 355 -19.41 -10.51 -15.35
CA PRO A 355 -18.03 -10.11 -15.50
C PRO A 355 -17.58 -10.10 -16.97
N ASN A 356 -17.02 -8.98 -17.43
CA ASN A 356 -16.25 -8.96 -18.67
C ASN A 356 -14.81 -9.41 -18.40
N ARG A 357 -14.47 -10.63 -18.85
CA ARG A 357 -13.12 -11.19 -18.64
C ARG A 357 -12.04 -10.64 -19.56
N ASN A 358 -12.40 -9.76 -20.50
CA ASN A 358 -11.47 -9.22 -21.49
C ASN A 358 -11.04 -7.78 -21.18
N TRP A 359 -11.85 -7.00 -20.46
CA TRP A 359 -11.50 -5.62 -20.13
C TRP A 359 -10.39 -5.60 -19.05
N GLY A 360 -9.31 -4.86 -19.31
CA GLY A 360 -8.19 -4.72 -18.37
C GLY A 360 -7.38 -5.99 -18.10
N ALA A 361 -7.53 -7.03 -18.94
CA ALA A 361 -6.88 -8.33 -18.72
C ALA A 361 -5.46 -8.43 -19.32
N ARG A 362 -5.04 -7.49 -20.17
CA ARG A 362 -3.73 -7.55 -20.84
C ARG A 362 -2.61 -7.13 -19.87
N PRO A 363 -1.40 -7.69 -20.00
CA PRO A 363 -0.22 -7.21 -19.27
C PRO A 363 -0.03 -5.69 -19.26
N THR A 364 -0.28 -5.04 -20.40
CA THR A 364 -0.09 -3.61 -20.60
C THR A 364 -1.20 -2.74 -19.98
N ASP A 365 -2.32 -3.36 -19.59
CA ASP A 365 -3.41 -2.68 -18.90
C ASP A 365 -3.19 -2.66 -17.36
N ALA A 366 -2.30 -3.52 -16.85
CA ALA A 366 -2.00 -3.65 -15.42
C ALA A 366 -1.40 -2.36 -14.82
N PRO A 367 -1.58 -2.12 -13.51
CA PRO A 367 -0.98 -0.97 -12.85
C PRO A 367 0.56 -1.07 -12.80
N PRO A 368 1.25 0.08 -12.72
CA PRO A 368 2.72 0.10 -12.69
C PRO A 368 3.27 -0.64 -11.46
N SER A 369 4.40 -1.30 -11.66
CA SER A 369 5.19 -1.97 -10.62
C SER A 369 6.68 -1.67 -10.86
N LEU A 370 7.52 -1.81 -9.84
CA LEU A 370 8.98 -1.71 -9.98
C LEU A 370 9.50 -2.68 -11.06
N THR A 371 9.05 -3.94 -11.00
CA THR A 371 9.29 -4.93 -12.04
C THR A 371 8.30 -4.68 -13.19
N ALA A 372 8.81 -4.49 -14.41
CA ALA A 372 7.95 -4.28 -15.58
C ALA A 372 7.15 -5.55 -15.93
N ALA A 373 5.86 -5.44 -16.22
CA ALA A 373 5.01 -6.56 -16.62
C ALA A 373 5.49 -7.21 -17.93
N GLN A 374 5.38 -8.54 -18.01
CA GLN A 374 5.63 -9.34 -19.23
C GLN A 374 4.33 -9.65 -19.97
#